data_AF-A0A9D3Q454-F1
#
_entry.id   AF-A0A9D3Q454-F1
#
_cell.length_a   1.000
_cell.length_b   1.000
_cell.length_c   1.000
_cell.angle_alpha   90.00
_cell.angle_beta   90.00
_cell.angle_gamma   90.00
#
_symmetry.space_group_name_H-M   'P 1'
#
loop_
_entity.id
_entity.type
_entity.pdbx_description
1 polymer ?
#
loop_
_entity_poly.entity_id
_entity_poly.type
_entity_poly.pdbx_seq_one_letter_code
_entity_poly.pdbx_strand_id
1 'polypeptide(L)'
;MLWWPTLWAALLGHWVSHCYQLDSEDKATIVELHNRFRSHVLPTATNMRKMSWMDSLETTAAEYITKCVWDHNPNRGDTGENLFVGTGPFNLTKAVTGWYLEHQDYTYHNDSCEDNKLCGHYTQVVWADTYFVGCASHLCEEVEGLSFTMATMLVCNYSPQGNYEGEWPYEEGESCSKCPEEAPLCENNLCVAETPEASETPPVSEGTTKSPQPGPDTPTPSSSGPDTEHTTMGTDQTITTSEGEQPLSDTSSPPPDSEEEEEEPMNEGGKATLSSILLAATALLLFL
;
A
#
# COMPACT_ATOMS: atom_id res chain seq x y z
N MET A 1 -11.89 51.58 -36.14
CA MET A 1 -10.61 50.83 -36.21
C MET A 1 -10.37 50.22 -34.84
N LEU A 2 -10.29 48.89 -34.83
CA LEU A 2 -10.27 47.99 -33.68
C LEU A 2 -8.95 48.09 -32.91
N TRP A 3 -9.01 48.20 -31.57
CA TRP A 3 -7.92 47.81 -30.68
C TRP A 3 -8.51 47.19 -29.42
N TRP A 4 -8.71 45.87 -29.45
CA TRP A 4 -8.77 45.04 -28.25
C TRP A 4 -7.75 43.92 -28.42
N PRO A 5 -6.56 44.01 -27.81
CA PRO A 5 -5.66 42.88 -27.76
C PRO A 5 -5.64 42.29 -26.34
N THR A 6 -6.13 41.05 -26.28
CA THR A 6 -5.44 39.94 -25.62
C THR A 6 -5.11 40.10 -24.12
N LEU A 7 -6.11 39.84 -23.28
CA LEU A 7 -5.88 39.52 -21.87
C LEU A 7 -6.76 38.36 -21.40
N TRP A 8 -6.98 37.38 -22.28
CA TRP A 8 -7.76 36.17 -22.00
C TRP A 8 -7.10 34.90 -22.56
N ALA A 9 -5.76 34.83 -22.53
CA ALA A 9 -5.03 33.64 -22.99
C ALA A 9 -3.93 33.21 -22.02
N ALA A 10 -4.20 33.26 -20.71
CA ALA A 10 -3.27 32.75 -19.69
C ALA A 10 -3.96 32.05 -18.49
N LEU A 11 -5.16 31.50 -18.69
CA LEU A 11 -5.86 30.72 -17.64
C LEU A 11 -6.48 29.40 -18.13
N LEU A 12 -6.03 28.89 -19.29
CA LEU A 12 -6.46 27.57 -19.82
C LEU A 12 -5.27 26.64 -20.09
N GLY A 13 -4.16 26.81 -19.36
CA GLY A 13 -2.90 26.09 -19.59
C GLY A 13 -2.50 25.07 -18.53
N HIS A 14 -3.32 24.79 -17.51
CA HIS A 14 -2.98 23.83 -16.44
C HIS A 14 -3.97 22.66 -16.32
N TRP A 15 -4.85 22.47 -17.29
CA TRP A 15 -5.79 21.33 -17.30
C TRP A 15 -5.25 20.24 -18.23
N VAL A 16 -4.06 19.73 -17.94
CA VAL A 16 -3.55 18.51 -18.55
C VAL A 16 -3.08 17.60 -17.43
N SER A 17 -3.86 16.53 -17.23
CA SER A 17 -3.47 15.26 -16.60
C SER A 17 -3.13 15.27 -15.11
N HIS A 18 -4.15 15.39 -14.25
CA HIS A 18 -4.14 14.79 -12.90
C HIS A 18 -4.57 13.30 -12.96
N CYS A 19 -4.20 12.59 -14.02
CA CYS A 19 -4.61 11.20 -14.21
C CYS A 19 -3.75 10.32 -13.30
N TYR A 20 -4.27 10.07 -12.09
CA TYR A 20 -3.82 9.06 -11.12
C TYR A 20 -2.32 9.12 -10.77
N GLN A 21 -1.89 10.19 -10.10
CA GLN A 21 -0.72 10.09 -9.21
C GLN A 21 -1.22 9.78 -7.80
N LEU A 22 -0.48 8.94 -7.07
CA LEU A 22 -0.80 8.60 -5.68
C LEU A 22 -0.65 9.84 -4.79
N ASP A 23 -1.69 10.18 -4.05
CA ASP A 23 -1.62 11.26 -3.07
C ASP A 23 -1.00 10.77 -1.73
N SER A 24 -0.93 11.65 -0.73
CA SER A 24 -0.34 11.28 0.57
C SER A 24 -1.14 10.20 1.32
N GLU A 25 -2.45 10.14 1.12
CA GLU A 25 -3.32 9.13 1.75
C GLU A 25 -3.13 7.78 1.07
N ASP A 26 -2.99 7.76 -0.25
CA ASP A 26 -2.65 6.56 -1.02
C ASP A 26 -1.28 5.98 -0.58
N LYS A 27 -0.26 6.84 -0.47
CA LYS A 27 1.09 6.44 -0.03
C LYS A 27 1.06 5.85 1.38
N ALA A 28 0.34 6.51 2.30
CA ALA A 28 0.15 6.01 3.66
C ALA A 28 -0.57 4.65 3.66
N THR A 29 -1.62 4.50 2.84
CA THR A 29 -2.39 3.26 2.70
C THR A 29 -1.51 2.11 2.21
N ILE A 30 -0.63 2.35 1.22
CA ILE A 30 0.32 1.33 0.73
C ILE A 30 1.20 0.85 1.87
N VAL A 31 1.86 1.77 2.59
CA VAL A 31 2.76 1.43 3.70
C VAL A 31 2.02 0.72 4.82
N GLU A 32 0.81 1.17 5.17
CA GLU A 32 -0.03 0.55 6.19
C GLU A 32 -0.41 -0.88 5.81
N LEU A 33 -0.89 -1.11 4.58
CA LEU A 33 -1.26 -2.45 4.12
C LEU A 33 -0.05 -3.39 4.11
N HIS A 34 1.10 -2.94 3.60
CA HIS A 34 2.32 -3.75 3.62
C HIS A 34 2.70 -4.14 5.06
N ASN A 35 2.75 -3.17 5.98
CA ASN A 35 3.10 -3.45 7.38
C ASN A 35 2.06 -4.32 8.10
N ARG A 36 0.76 -4.14 7.79
CA ARG A 36 -0.30 -5.00 8.29
C ARG A 36 -0.11 -6.44 7.84
N PHE A 37 0.19 -6.68 6.57
CA PHE A 37 0.43 -8.02 6.05
C PHE A 37 1.69 -8.64 6.64
N ARG A 38 2.79 -7.89 6.68
CA ARG A 38 4.08 -8.31 7.25
C ARG A 38 3.98 -8.71 8.73
N SER A 39 3.14 -8.04 9.51
CA SER A 39 2.96 -8.32 10.94
C SER A 39 2.09 -9.56 11.25
N HIS A 40 1.42 -10.12 10.23
CA HIS A 40 0.46 -11.22 10.37
C HIS A 40 0.82 -12.46 9.54
N VAL A 41 2.07 -12.56 9.07
CA VAL A 41 2.52 -13.72 8.30
C VAL A 41 2.45 -15.01 9.12
N LEU A 42 2.16 -16.11 8.42
CA LEU A 42 2.19 -17.47 8.96
C LEU A 42 3.06 -18.35 8.05
N PRO A 43 4.08 -19.06 8.58
CA PRO A 43 4.53 -19.02 9.99
C PRO A 43 5.06 -17.64 10.38
N THR A 44 5.15 -17.35 11.68
CA THR A 44 5.61 -16.05 12.19
C THR A 44 7.08 -15.82 11.84
N ALA A 45 7.47 -14.55 11.67
CA ALA A 45 8.80 -14.15 11.22
C ALA A 45 9.66 -13.54 12.34
N THR A 46 10.88 -14.04 12.53
CA THR A 46 11.82 -13.56 13.55
C THR A 46 12.46 -12.21 13.23
N ASN A 47 12.55 -11.84 11.95
CA ASN A 47 13.39 -10.76 11.44
C ASN A 47 12.63 -9.74 10.56
N MET A 48 11.30 -9.78 10.53
CA MET A 48 10.48 -8.98 9.62
C MET A 48 10.63 -7.47 9.88
N ARG A 49 11.24 -6.71 8.96
CA ARG A 49 11.43 -5.26 9.14
C ARG A 49 10.16 -4.47 8.85
N LYS A 50 9.92 -3.38 9.59
CA LYS A 50 8.87 -2.40 9.28
C LYS A 50 9.24 -1.63 8.03
N MET A 51 8.29 -1.55 7.09
CA MET A 51 8.43 -0.89 5.81
C MET A 51 8.10 0.60 5.93
N SER A 52 8.84 1.43 5.20
CA SER A 52 8.64 2.88 5.08
C SER A 52 8.58 3.32 3.62
N TRP A 53 8.02 4.50 3.35
CA TRP A 53 8.04 5.07 2.00
C TRP A 53 9.43 5.59 1.63
N MET A 54 9.81 5.50 0.36
CA MET A 54 11.03 6.10 -0.18
C MET A 54 10.76 6.77 -1.54
N ASP A 55 10.90 8.09 -1.59
CA ASP A 55 10.57 8.92 -2.76
C ASP A 55 11.40 8.57 -4.02
N SER A 56 12.63 8.08 -3.85
CA SER A 56 13.45 7.65 -5.00
C SER A 56 12.90 6.39 -5.68
N LEU A 57 12.25 5.50 -4.93
CA LEU A 57 11.58 4.31 -5.49
C LEU A 57 10.30 4.71 -6.22
N GLU A 58 9.53 5.66 -5.68
CA GLU A 58 8.38 6.25 -6.37
C GLU A 58 8.80 6.92 -7.68
N THR A 59 9.89 7.68 -7.67
CA THR A 59 10.42 8.33 -8.88
C THR A 59 10.76 7.29 -9.96
N THR A 60 11.40 6.19 -9.56
CA THR A 60 11.73 5.08 -10.46
C THR A 60 10.47 4.44 -11.05
N ALA A 61 9.46 4.19 -10.23
CA ALA A 61 8.17 3.66 -10.67
C ALA A 61 7.44 4.62 -11.63
N ALA A 62 7.42 5.92 -11.31
CA ALA A 62 6.74 6.96 -12.07
C ALA A 62 7.36 7.16 -13.47
N GLU A 63 8.68 7.07 -13.59
CA GLU A 63 9.37 7.16 -14.87
C GLU A 63 9.04 5.99 -15.81
N TYR A 64 8.82 4.80 -15.24
CA TYR A 64 8.54 3.61 -16.01
C TYR A 64 7.06 3.45 -16.38
N ILE A 65 6.15 3.70 -15.44
CA ILE A 65 4.72 3.35 -15.57
C ILE A 65 4.01 4.09 -16.71
N THR A 66 4.50 5.27 -17.10
CA THR A 66 3.97 6.05 -18.24
C THR A 66 4.17 5.39 -19.60
N LYS A 67 5.01 4.35 -19.68
CA LYS A 67 5.20 3.57 -20.92
C LYS A 67 4.03 2.63 -21.21
N CYS A 68 3.20 2.32 -20.21
CA CYS A 68 2.05 1.42 -20.36
C CYS A 68 2.43 0.03 -20.91
N VAL A 69 3.53 -0.54 -20.43
CA VAL A 69 4.02 -1.88 -20.83
C VAL A 69 3.82 -2.85 -19.67
N TRP A 70 3.17 -3.99 -19.93
CA TRP A 70 3.03 -5.10 -18.99
C TRP A 70 4.30 -5.96 -18.95
N ASP A 71 5.38 -5.36 -18.45
CA ASP A 71 6.66 -6.04 -18.21
C ASP A 71 7.43 -5.30 -17.11
N HIS A 72 8.34 -5.98 -16.43
CA HIS A 72 9.17 -5.39 -15.38
C HIS A 72 10.13 -4.34 -15.92
N ASN A 73 10.39 -3.26 -15.17
CA ASN A 73 11.31 -2.20 -15.58
C ASN A 73 12.75 -2.72 -15.69
N PRO A 74 13.34 -2.80 -16.90
CA PRO A 74 14.69 -3.36 -17.06
C PRO A 74 15.79 -2.44 -16.52
N ASN A 75 15.49 -1.18 -16.17
CA ASN A 75 16.45 -0.18 -15.71
C ASN A 75 16.22 0.26 -14.26
N ARG A 76 15.56 -0.58 -13.43
CA ARG A 76 15.23 -0.26 -12.02
C ARG A 76 16.39 -0.45 -11.03
N GLY A 77 17.58 -0.83 -11.51
CA GLY A 77 18.72 -1.18 -10.65
C GLY A 77 18.43 -2.41 -9.77
N ASP A 78 19.07 -2.47 -8.61
CA ASP A 78 18.94 -3.58 -7.64
C ASP A 78 17.71 -3.42 -6.74
N THR A 79 16.55 -3.16 -7.37
CA THR A 79 15.26 -3.01 -6.69
C THR A 79 14.29 -4.10 -7.09
N GLY A 80 13.48 -4.54 -6.13
CA GLY A 80 12.34 -5.40 -6.38
C GLY A 80 11.22 -4.63 -7.06
N GLU A 81 10.24 -5.34 -7.63
CA GLU A 81 9.14 -4.70 -8.32
C GLU A 81 7.88 -5.57 -8.34
N ASN A 82 6.74 -4.98 -7.98
CA ASN A 82 5.42 -5.58 -8.20
C ASN A 82 4.61 -4.72 -9.18
N LEU A 83 3.90 -5.38 -10.09
CA LEU A 83 2.99 -4.75 -11.05
C LEU A 83 1.56 -5.15 -10.76
N PHE A 84 0.64 -4.22 -10.96
CA PHE A 84 -0.80 -4.49 -11.00
C PHE A 84 -1.40 -3.75 -12.19
N VAL A 85 -2.42 -4.36 -12.78
CA VAL A 85 -3.23 -3.74 -13.83
C VAL A 85 -4.70 -4.09 -13.61
N GLY A 86 -5.58 -3.11 -13.77
CA GLY A 86 -7.01 -3.32 -13.64
C GLY A 86 -7.83 -2.34 -14.48
N THR A 87 -8.96 -2.81 -14.99
CA THR A 87 -9.95 -1.97 -15.67
C THR A 87 -11.03 -1.49 -14.70
N GLY A 88 -11.73 -0.40 -15.07
CA GLY A 88 -12.74 0.24 -14.22
C GLY A 88 -12.12 1.17 -13.17
N PRO A 89 -12.89 1.54 -12.12
CA PRO A 89 -12.40 2.41 -11.07
C PRO A 89 -11.19 1.81 -10.35
N PHE A 90 -10.08 2.55 -10.30
CA PHE A 90 -8.88 2.11 -9.60
C PHE A 90 -9.16 1.94 -8.10
N ASN A 91 -8.73 0.81 -7.55
CA ASN A 91 -8.83 0.50 -6.13
C ASN A 91 -7.47 0.02 -5.62
N LEU A 92 -6.77 0.93 -4.95
CA LEU A 92 -5.43 0.71 -4.42
C LEU A 92 -5.38 -0.45 -3.43
N THR A 93 -6.33 -0.49 -2.49
CA THR A 93 -6.42 -1.57 -1.49
C THR A 93 -6.58 -2.93 -2.16
N LYS A 94 -7.40 -3.03 -3.21
CA LYS A 94 -7.56 -4.26 -3.99
C LYS A 94 -6.25 -4.67 -4.67
N ALA A 95 -5.48 -3.73 -5.22
CA ALA A 95 -4.21 -4.04 -5.87
C ALA A 95 -3.21 -4.64 -4.87
N VAL A 96 -2.94 -3.94 -3.75
CA VAL A 96 -1.96 -4.37 -2.75
C VAL A 96 -2.42 -5.64 -2.02
N THR A 97 -3.72 -5.75 -1.72
CA THR A 97 -4.29 -6.98 -1.13
C THR A 97 -4.23 -8.14 -2.11
N GLY A 98 -4.43 -7.91 -3.41
CA GLY A 98 -4.31 -8.92 -4.46
C GLY A 98 -2.94 -9.57 -4.48
N TRP A 99 -1.87 -8.76 -4.40
CA TRP A 99 -0.50 -9.27 -4.26
C TRP A 99 -0.32 -10.12 -3.01
N TYR A 100 -0.83 -9.66 -1.87
CA TYR A 100 -0.73 -10.43 -0.63
C TYR A 100 -1.48 -11.77 -0.70
N LEU A 101 -2.67 -11.80 -1.32
CA LEU A 101 -3.54 -12.98 -1.37
C LEU A 101 -2.96 -14.16 -2.13
N GLU A 102 -1.88 -13.98 -2.90
CA GLU A 102 -1.09 -15.09 -3.46
C GLU A 102 -0.52 -16.02 -2.38
N HIS A 103 -0.47 -15.58 -1.10
CA HIS A 103 -0.12 -16.43 0.03
C HIS A 103 -0.98 -17.70 0.15
N GLN A 104 -2.18 -17.71 -0.44
CA GLN A 104 -3.07 -18.88 -0.45
C GLN A 104 -2.51 -20.02 -1.30
N ASP A 105 -1.69 -19.69 -2.30
CA ASP A 105 -1.07 -20.62 -3.23
C ASP A 105 0.42 -20.88 -2.88
N TYR A 106 0.95 -20.23 -1.84
CA TYR A 106 2.36 -20.34 -1.43
C TYR A 106 2.51 -21.24 -0.19
N THR A 107 3.42 -22.21 -0.28
CA THR A 107 3.81 -23.06 0.85
C THR A 107 5.20 -22.66 1.35
N TYR A 108 5.26 -22.13 2.58
CA TYR A 108 6.52 -21.66 3.16
C TYR A 108 7.55 -22.77 3.33
N HIS A 109 7.22 -23.92 3.92
CA HIS A 109 8.23 -24.92 4.32
C HIS A 109 9.05 -25.53 3.18
N ASN A 110 8.59 -25.45 1.94
CA ASN A 110 9.30 -25.95 0.77
C ASN A 110 9.61 -24.84 -0.25
N ASP A 111 9.37 -23.57 0.11
CA ASP A 111 9.51 -22.40 -0.76
C ASP A 111 8.91 -22.63 -2.14
N SER A 112 7.64 -23.06 -2.17
CA SER A 112 6.96 -23.42 -3.41
C SER A 112 5.66 -22.65 -3.61
N CYS A 113 5.37 -22.37 -4.88
CA CYS A 113 4.08 -21.88 -5.32
C CYS A 113 3.33 -23.02 -6.02
N GLU A 114 2.02 -23.09 -5.85
CA GLU A 114 1.19 -24.07 -6.57
C GLU A 114 1.40 -24.00 -8.10
N ASP A 115 1.29 -25.15 -8.76
CA ASP A 115 1.48 -25.25 -10.20
C ASP A 115 0.53 -24.30 -10.96
N ASN A 116 1.08 -23.52 -11.89
CA ASN A 116 0.38 -22.50 -12.67
C ASN A 116 -0.16 -21.30 -11.86
N LYS A 117 0.26 -21.12 -10.61
CA LYS A 117 0.00 -19.91 -9.82
C LYS A 117 1.22 -18.98 -9.81
N LEU A 118 1.01 -17.77 -9.31
CA LEU A 118 2.04 -16.76 -9.09
C LEU A 118 2.07 -16.44 -7.61
N CYS A 119 3.26 -16.42 -7.01
CA CYS A 119 3.46 -16.09 -5.59
C CYS A 119 4.52 -15.01 -5.38
N GLY A 120 5.16 -14.54 -6.46
CA GLY A 120 6.26 -13.59 -6.40
C GLY A 120 5.86 -12.22 -5.86
N HIS A 121 4.60 -11.80 -6.05
CA HIS A 121 4.14 -10.54 -5.49
C HIS A 121 3.97 -10.67 -3.98
N TYR A 122 3.39 -11.79 -3.50
CA TYR A 122 3.29 -12.07 -2.07
C TYR A 122 4.66 -12.10 -1.41
N THR A 123 5.60 -12.92 -1.92
CA THR A 123 6.93 -13.06 -1.30
C THR A 123 7.66 -11.72 -1.25
N GLN A 124 7.51 -10.85 -2.25
CA GLN A 124 8.08 -9.50 -2.21
C GLN A 124 7.41 -8.61 -1.15
N VAL A 125 6.08 -8.64 -1.00
CA VAL A 125 5.35 -7.88 0.04
C VAL A 125 5.86 -8.25 1.43
N VAL A 126 6.12 -9.54 1.66
CA VAL A 126 6.57 -10.08 2.96
C VAL A 126 8.07 -10.36 3.04
N TRP A 127 8.89 -9.76 2.16
CA TRP A 127 10.34 -9.96 2.22
C TRP A 127 10.95 -9.22 3.42
N ALA A 128 11.48 -9.94 4.41
CA ALA A 128 11.92 -9.40 5.70
C ALA A 128 12.96 -8.29 5.55
N ASP A 129 13.92 -8.48 4.66
CA ASP A 129 15.00 -7.51 4.43
C ASP A 129 14.60 -6.32 3.57
N THR A 130 13.43 -6.35 2.92
CA THR A 130 12.88 -5.20 2.19
C THR A 130 12.14 -4.30 3.17
N TYR A 131 12.64 -3.07 3.36
CA TYR A 131 12.08 -2.11 4.33
C TYR A 131 11.74 -0.74 3.72
N PHE A 132 11.93 -0.57 2.40
CA PHE A 132 11.44 0.58 1.67
C PHE A 132 10.56 0.17 0.49
N VAL A 133 9.52 0.95 0.27
CA VAL A 133 8.64 0.87 -0.91
C VAL A 133 8.40 2.27 -1.47
N GLY A 134 8.28 2.36 -2.79
CA GLY A 134 7.75 3.55 -3.45
C GLY A 134 7.04 3.14 -4.72
N CYS A 135 5.89 3.75 -4.99
CA CYS A 135 4.98 3.32 -6.04
C CYS A 135 4.50 4.48 -6.88
N ALA A 136 4.01 4.18 -8.09
CA ALA A 136 3.31 5.10 -8.95
C ALA A 136 2.17 4.39 -9.68
N SER A 137 1.07 5.10 -9.92
CA SER A 137 -0.02 4.64 -10.76
C SER A 137 -0.11 5.46 -12.05
N HIS A 138 -0.74 4.88 -13.07
CA HIS A 138 -1.01 5.57 -14.33
C HIS A 138 -2.21 4.96 -15.06
N LEU A 139 -3.06 5.79 -15.64
CA LEU A 139 -4.14 5.34 -16.51
C LEU A 139 -3.62 5.22 -17.95
N CYS A 140 -3.64 4.01 -18.47
CA CYS A 140 -3.19 3.67 -19.82
C CYS A 140 -4.39 3.50 -20.76
N GLU A 141 -4.36 4.18 -21.90
CA GLU A 141 -5.39 4.00 -22.94
C GLU A 141 -5.36 2.57 -23.51
N GLU A 142 -4.15 2.07 -23.73
CA GLU A 142 -3.82 0.69 -24.10
C GLU A 142 -2.62 0.24 -23.26
N VAL A 143 -2.56 -1.05 -22.91
CA VAL A 143 -1.42 -1.63 -22.19
C VAL A 143 -0.70 -2.62 -23.12
N GLU A 144 0.53 -2.31 -23.52
CA GLU A 144 1.34 -3.22 -24.32
C GLU A 144 1.56 -4.55 -23.58
N GLY A 145 1.37 -5.67 -24.28
CA GLY A 145 1.45 -7.02 -23.70
C GLY A 145 0.11 -7.55 -23.18
N LEU A 146 -0.93 -6.72 -23.07
CA LEU A 146 -2.28 -7.13 -22.65
C LEU A 146 -3.37 -6.57 -23.58
N SER A 147 -4.49 -7.26 -23.70
CA SER A 147 -5.65 -6.79 -24.46
C SER A 147 -6.60 -5.93 -23.62
N PHE A 148 -6.06 -5.03 -22.80
CA PHE A 148 -6.83 -4.12 -21.96
C PHE A 148 -6.78 -2.69 -22.51
N THR A 149 -7.93 -2.00 -22.42
CA THR A 149 -8.06 -0.59 -22.73
C THR A 149 -8.57 0.17 -21.51
N MET A 150 -8.17 1.43 -21.38
CA MET A 150 -8.53 2.29 -20.24
C MET A 150 -8.26 1.60 -18.89
N ALA A 151 -7.07 1.04 -18.75
CA ALA A 151 -6.64 0.28 -17.59
C ALA A 151 -5.70 1.12 -16.73
N THR A 152 -5.90 1.08 -15.41
CA THR A 152 -4.95 1.68 -14.47
C THR A 152 -3.90 0.66 -14.11
N MET A 153 -2.64 1.03 -14.29
CA MET A 153 -1.49 0.28 -13.80
C MET A 153 -0.97 0.87 -12.49
N LEU A 154 -0.41 0.03 -11.63
CA LEU A 154 0.33 0.39 -10.42
C LEU A 154 1.66 -0.37 -10.45
N VAL A 155 2.76 0.36 -10.31
CA VAL A 155 4.11 -0.21 -10.10
C VAL A 155 4.57 0.18 -8.71
N CYS A 156 5.07 -0.78 -7.94
CA CYS A 156 5.76 -0.54 -6.68
C CYS A 156 7.18 -1.09 -6.78
N ASN A 157 8.19 -0.25 -6.53
CA ASN A 157 9.58 -0.68 -6.38
C ASN A 157 9.93 -0.86 -4.90
N TYR A 158 10.81 -1.82 -4.62
CA TYR A 158 11.15 -2.30 -3.29
C TYR A 158 12.66 -2.27 -3.06
N SER A 159 13.10 -1.78 -1.89
CA SER A 159 14.52 -1.75 -1.55
C SER A 159 14.80 -2.16 -0.11
N PRO A 160 15.86 -2.96 0.12
CA PRO A 160 16.56 -3.82 -0.84
C PRO A 160 15.62 -4.74 -1.63
N GLN A 161 16.03 -5.22 -2.80
CA GLN A 161 15.25 -6.19 -3.56
C GLN A 161 15.05 -7.48 -2.77
N GLY A 162 13.88 -8.11 -2.94
CA GLY A 162 13.60 -9.44 -2.43
C GLY A 162 13.67 -10.51 -3.52
N ASN A 163 12.98 -11.63 -3.29
CA ASN A 163 12.80 -12.73 -4.24
C ASN A 163 14.12 -13.30 -4.78
N TYR A 164 15.11 -13.46 -3.89
CA TYR A 164 16.33 -14.18 -4.25
C TYR A 164 16.02 -15.67 -4.46
N GLU A 165 16.57 -16.24 -5.54
CA GLU A 165 16.35 -17.64 -5.90
C GLU A 165 16.89 -18.58 -4.80
N GLY A 166 16.01 -19.45 -4.28
CA GLY A 166 16.35 -20.43 -3.24
C GLY A 166 16.41 -19.85 -1.82
N GLU A 167 15.89 -18.64 -1.60
CA GLU A 167 15.82 -17.98 -0.30
C GLU A 167 14.37 -17.77 0.13
N TRP A 168 14.10 -17.92 1.43
CA TRP A 168 12.78 -17.66 2.00
C TRP A 168 12.53 -16.17 2.16
N PRO A 169 11.26 -15.72 2.07
CA PRO A 169 10.93 -14.31 2.26
C PRO A 169 11.27 -13.79 3.66
N TYR A 170 11.31 -14.65 4.67
CA TYR A 170 11.65 -14.29 6.05
C TYR A 170 12.10 -15.52 6.82
N GLU A 171 12.70 -15.35 7.99
CA GLU A 171 13.10 -16.46 8.87
C GLU A 171 11.97 -16.83 9.84
N GLU A 172 11.49 -18.08 9.79
CA GLU A 172 10.45 -18.61 10.68
C GLU A 172 10.88 -18.63 12.16
N GLY A 173 9.99 -18.20 13.05
CA GLY A 173 10.13 -18.30 14.50
C GLY A 173 9.35 -17.23 15.27
N GLU A 174 9.65 -17.07 16.56
CA GLU A 174 9.01 -16.06 17.40
C GLU A 174 9.24 -14.65 16.85
N SER A 175 8.17 -13.87 16.71
CA SER A 175 8.23 -12.52 16.14
C SER A 175 9.27 -11.65 16.82
N CYS A 176 10.05 -10.93 16.03
CA CYS A 176 11.14 -10.06 16.47
C CYS A 176 12.31 -10.72 17.23
N SER A 177 12.35 -12.05 17.36
CA SER A 177 13.42 -12.73 18.11
C SER A 177 14.82 -12.62 17.46
N LYS A 178 14.89 -12.19 16.19
CA LYS A 178 16.13 -11.99 15.43
C LYS A 178 16.11 -10.68 14.63
N CYS A 179 15.63 -9.60 15.24
CA CYS A 179 15.70 -8.29 14.61
C CYS A 179 17.16 -7.87 14.32
N PRO A 180 17.42 -7.21 13.17
CA PRO A 180 18.77 -6.77 12.80
C PRO A 180 19.23 -5.62 13.70
N GLU A 181 20.55 -5.40 13.79
CA GLU A 181 21.16 -4.38 14.66
C GLU A 181 20.67 -2.96 14.34
N GLU A 182 20.36 -2.67 13.07
CA GLU A 182 19.84 -1.36 12.64
C GLU A 182 18.36 -1.16 12.97
N ALA A 183 17.64 -2.22 13.34
CA ALA A 183 16.22 -2.18 13.70
C ALA A 183 15.90 -3.09 14.90
N PRO A 184 16.53 -2.86 16.08
CA PRO A 184 16.53 -3.83 17.18
C PRO A 184 15.22 -3.86 17.99
N LEU A 185 14.34 -2.88 17.82
CA LEU A 185 13.10 -2.76 18.59
C LEU A 185 11.97 -3.55 17.91
N CYS A 186 11.01 -4.01 18.70
CA CYS A 186 9.83 -4.72 18.20
C CYS A 186 8.57 -3.87 18.36
N GLU A 187 7.85 -3.67 17.26
CA GLU A 187 6.54 -3.00 17.24
C GLU A 187 5.58 -3.82 16.37
N ASN A 188 4.50 -4.33 16.97
CA ASN A 188 3.47 -5.10 16.25
C ASN A 188 4.06 -6.22 15.36
N ASN A 189 4.95 -7.05 15.93
CA ASN A 189 5.66 -8.14 15.23
C ASN A 189 6.64 -7.69 14.12
N LEU A 190 6.99 -6.40 14.06
CA LEU A 190 7.95 -5.86 13.09
C LEU A 190 9.18 -5.28 13.80
N CYS A 191 10.34 -5.49 13.20
CA CYS A 191 11.61 -4.90 13.59
C CYS A 191 11.67 -3.42 13.16
N VAL A 192 11.85 -2.51 14.13
CA VAL A 192 11.87 -1.07 13.92
C VAL A 192 13.20 -0.45 14.40
N ALA A 193 13.67 0.54 13.64
CA ALA A 193 14.83 1.34 14.04
C ALA A 193 14.55 2.10 15.33
N GLU A 194 15.58 2.29 16.15
CA GLU A 194 15.51 3.26 17.24
C GLU A 194 15.26 4.64 16.62
N THR A 195 14.15 5.28 17.00
CA THR A 195 14.00 6.69 16.68
C THR A 195 15.12 7.42 17.42
N PRO A 196 15.89 8.31 16.76
CA PRO A 196 16.76 9.22 17.47
C PRO A 196 15.86 10.19 18.24
N GLU A 197 15.43 9.76 19.43
CA GLU A 197 14.75 10.61 20.38
C GLU A 197 15.74 11.73 20.74
N ALA A 198 15.25 12.96 20.66
CA ALA A 198 16.02 14.19 20.80
C ALA A 198 17.06 14.05 21.92
N SER A 199 18.33 14.19 21.55
CA SER A 199 19.46 14.15 22.47
C SER A 199 19.11 14.88 23.77
N GLU A 200 19.11 14.12 24.86
CA GLU A 200 18.88 14.56 26.22
C GLU A 200 19.48 15.96 26.44
N THR A 201 18.63 16.94 26.80
CA THR A 201 19.13 18.17 27.41
C THR A 201 19.96 17.78 28.64
N PRO A 202 21.24 18.20 28.75
CA PRO A 202 22.07 17.83 29.89
C PRO A 202 21.48 18.40 31.18
N PRO A 203 21.63 17.71 32.33
CA PRO A 203 21.11 18.19 33.60
C PRO A 203 21.77 19.53 33.95
N VAL A 204 20.94 20.54 34.20
CA VAL A 204 21.38 21.84 34.73
C VAL A 204 22.07 21.59 36.07
N SER A 205 23.38 21.85 36.09
CA SER A 205 24.19 21.91 37.30
C SER A 205 23.69 23.06 38.19
N GLU A 206 23.28 22.75 39.41
CA GLU A 206 23.02 23.74 40.47
C GLU A 206 24.32 24.46 40.84
N GLY A 207 24.48 25.69 40.33
CA GLY A 207 25.54 26.62 40.68
C GLY A 207 25.06 27.63 41.71
N THR A 208 25.44 27.42 42.97
CA THR A 208 25.26 28.38 44.07
C THR A 208 25.93 29.72 43.74
N THR A 209 25.16 30.82 43.67
CA THR A 209 25.74 32.17 43.72
C THR A 209 24.98 33.07 44.70
N LYS A 210 25.75 33.52 45.69
CA LYS A 210 25.38 34.40 46.81
C LYS A 210 25.16 35.84 46.30
N SER A 211 23.98 36.39 46.56
CA SER A 211 23.63 37.79 46.25
C SER A 211 23.85 38.70 47.47
N PRO A 212 24.37 39.94 47.31
CA PRO A 212 24.30 40.99 48.33
C PRO A 212 23.25 42.07 47.99
N GLN A 213 22.36 42.36 48.95
CA GLN A 213 21.57 43.60 49.06
C GLN A 213 22.46 44.77 49.59
N PRO A 214 22.06 46.08 49.58
CA PRO A 214 20.71 46.60 49.91
C PRO A 214 20.23 47.89 49.19
N GLY A 215 18.95 48.26 49.40
CA GLY A 215 18.49 49.65 49.50
C GLY A 215 17.08 49.96 48.94
N PRO A 216 16.27 50.85 49.57
CA PRO A 216 14.81 50.67 49.69
C PRO A 216 13.94 51.73 48.97
N ASP A 217 12.62 51.46 48.83
CA ASP A 217 11.48 52.35 49.23
C ASP A 217 10.12 51.95 48.55
N THR A 218 9.24 51.33 49.36
CA THR A 218 7.80 51.58 49.70
C THR A 218 6.93 52.56 48.83
N PRO A 219 5.56 52.53 48.83
CA PRO A 219 4.54 51.52 49.20
C PRO A 219 3.44 51.21 48.15
N THR A 220 2.69 50.14 48.42
CA THR A 220 1.37 49.71 47.89
C THR A 220 0.20 50.62 48.33
N PRO A 221 -1.00 50.50 47.71
CA PRO A 221 -2.11 49.96 48.52
C PRO A 221 -3.05 48.96 47.81
N SER A 222 -3.64 48.11 48.64
CA SER A 222 -4.58 47.01 48.40
C SER A 222 -5.98 47.40 47.91
N SER A 223 -6.66 46.44 47.29
CA SER A 223 -8.12 46.22 47.32
C SER A 223 -8.40 44.76 46.89
N SER A 224 -8.52 43.78 47.81
CA SER A 224 -9.75 43.27 48.46
C SER A 224 -10.79 42.56 47.56
N GLY A 225 -10.67 41.22 47.48
CA GLY A 225 -11.68 40.12 47.54
C GLY A 225 -12.95 40.12 46.65
N PRO A 226 -13.80 39.06 46.70
CA PRO A 226 -13.69 37.81 47.47
C PRO A 226 -13.90 36.50 46.65
N ASP A 227 -13.72 35.38 47.35
CA ASP A 227 -13.87 33.98 46.97
C ASP A 227 -15.26 33.58 46.44
N THR A 228 -15.31 32.56 45.57
CA THR A 228 -16.41 31.58 45.61
C THR A 228 -16.00 30.22 45.07
N GLU A 229 -16.30 29.23 45.89
CA GLU A 229 -16.14 27.78 45.79
C GLU A 229 -17.27 27.15 44.95
N HIS A 230 -16.99 26.17 44.08
CA HIS A 230 -17.97 25.10 43.80
C HIS A 230 -17.37 23.82 43.17
N THR A 231 -17.19 22.83 44.05
CA THR A 231 -17.74 21.46 44.02
C THR A 231 -17.87 20.66 42.71
N THR A 232 -17.15 19.55 42.74
CA THR A 232 -17.28 18.27 42.02
C THR A 232 -18.62 17.54 42.20
N MET A 233 -19.16 16.97 41.12
CA MET A 233 -19.93 15.71 41.01
C MET A 233 -19.80 15.27 39.52
N GLY A 234 -19.49 14.04 39.09
CA GLY A 234 -19.65 12.73 39.71
C GLY A 234 -20.98 12.09 39.28
N THR A 235 -21.02 11.39 38.14
CA THR A 235 -22.03 10.35 37.85
C THR A 235 -21.53 9.34 36.81
N ASP A 236 -21.40 8.12 37.30
CA ASP A 236 -21.31 6.82 36.63
C ASP A 236 -22.65 6.47 35.93
N GLN A 237 -22.59 5.87 34.75
CA GLN A 237 -23.58 4.87 34.32
C GLN A 237 -22.94 3.78 33.46
N THR A 238 -22.80 2.64 34.12
CA THR A 238 -22.60 1.31 33.58
C THR A 238 -23.91 0.81 32.96
N ILE A 239 -23.88 0.30 31.72
CA ILE A 239 -24.94 -0.58 31.18
C ILE A 239 -24.29 -1.86 30.66
N THR A 240 -24.59 -2.91 31.42
CA THR A 240 -24.41 -4.32 31.11
C THR A 240 -25.45 -4.76 30.07
N THR A 241 -25.04 -5.52 29.05
CA THR A 241 -25.92 -6.53 28.45
C THR A 241 -25.10 -7.77 28.08
N SER A 242 -25.71 -8.89 28.43
CA SER A 242 -25.18 -10.22 28.63
C SER A 242 -25.05 -11.05 27.37
N GLU A 243 -24.21 -12.07 27.51
CA GLU A 243 -24.05 -13.27 26.70
C GLU A 243 -25.36 -13.93 26.25
N GLY A 244 -25.30 -14.51 25.06
CA GLY A 244 -26.30 -15.38 24.47
C GLY A 244 -25.62 -16.29 23.44
N GLU A 245 -24.95 -17.31 23.94
CA GLU A 245 -24.44 -18.46 23.18
C GLU A 245 -25.61 -19.35 22.73
N GLN A 246 -25.63 -19.80 21.47
CA GLN A 246 -25.95 -21.19 21.06
C GLN A 246 -25.89 -21.37 19.52
N PRO A 247 -25.65 -22.61 19.04
CA PRO A 247 -24.69 -22.90 17.98
C PRO A 247 -25.33 -23.01 16.59
N LEU A 248 -24.57 -22.65 15.56
CA LEU A 248 -24.88 -23.01 14.18
C LEU A 248 -24.20 -24.34 13.86
N SER A 249 -25.06 -25.31 13.58
CA SER A 249 -24.78 -26.69 13.21
C SER A 249 -24.08 -26.82 11.87
N ASP A 250 -23.11 -27.73 11.85
CA ASP A 250 -22.56 -28.39 10.67
C ASP A 250 -23.64 -28.85 9.69
N THR A 251 -23.52 -28.42 8.44
CA THR A 251 -24.01 -29.21 7.30
C THR A 251 -22.90 -29.33 6.27
N SER A 252 -22.15 -30.41 6.40
CA SER A 252 -21.39 -31.01 5.31
C SER A 252 -22.35 -31.38 4.17
N SER A 253 -22.17 -30.77 3.00
CA SER A 253 -22.66 -31.32 1.74
C SER A 253 -21.47 -31.81 0.91
N PRO A 254 -21.55 -33.03 0.35
CA PRO A 254 -20.49 -33.67 -0.41
C PRO A 254 -20.29 -33.02 -1.79
N PRO A 255 -19.13 -33.24 -2.45
CA PRO A 255 -18.87 -32.74 -3.79
C PRO A 255 -19.79 -33.44 -4.81
N PRO A 256 -20.17 -32.78 -5.92
CA PRO A 256 -20.72 -33.46 -7.07
C PRO A 256 -19.63 -34.32 -7.72
N ASP A 257 -20.00 -35.56 -8.02
CA ASP A 257 -19.20 -36.56 -8.72
C ASP A 257 -18.59 -36.02 -10.03
N SER A 258 -17.36 -36.47 -10.26
CA SER A 258 -16.68 -36.50 -11.54
C SER A 258 -17.52 -37.27 -12.57
N GLU A 259 -18.09 -36.56 -13.54
CA GLU A 259 -18.46 -37.18 -14.81
C GLU A 259 -17.31 -36.94 -15.79
N GLU A 260 -16.67 -38.05 -16.15
CA GLU A 260 -15.74 -38.19 -17.26
C GLU A 260 -16.51 -37.89 -18.56
N GLU A 261 -16.24 -36.76 -19.21
CA GLU A 261 -16.58 -36.61 -20.62
C GLU A 261 -15.39 -37.08 -21.45
N GLU A 262 -15.62 -38.22 -22.10
CA GLU A 262 -14.73 -38.88 -23.04
C GLU A 262 -14.38 -37.95 -24.21
N GLU A 263 -13.08 -37.78 -24.47
CA GLU A 263 -12.59 -37.20 -25.72
C GLU A 263 -12.86 -38.14 -26.90
N GLU A 264 -13.65 -37.69 -27.88
CA GLU A 264 -13.74 -38.28 -29.22
C GLU A 264 -13.15 -37.30 -30.27
N PRO A 265 -12.43 -37.79 -31.28
CA PRO A 265 -11.44 -37.01 -32.02
C PRO A 265 -12.04 -36.12 -33.11
N MET A 266 -11.56 -34.87 -33.20
CA MET A 266 -11.80 -34.01 -34.35
C MET A 266 -10.99 -34.49 -35.56
N ASN A 267 -11.69 -35.05 -36.54
CA ASN A 267 -11.15 -35.35 -37.88
C ASN A 267 -11.17 -34.11 -38.77
N GLU A 268 -10.10 -33.97 -39.55
CA GLU A 268 -9.84 -32.95 -40.55
C GLU A 268 -10.85 -32.95 -41.71
N GLY A 269 -11.07 -31.76 -42.27
CA GLY A 269 -11.39 -31.64 -43.70
C GLY A 269 -12.52 -30.67 -44.04
N GLY A 270 -12.17 -29.45 -44.48
CA GLY A 270 -13.15 -28.58 -45.13
C GLY A 270 -12.67 -27.16 -45.40
N LYS A 271 -11.82 -26.97 -46.42
CA LYS A 271 -11.59 -25.66 -47.05
C LYS A 271 -12.92 -25.10 -47.58
N ALA A 272 -13.28 -23.88 -47.18
CA ALA A 272 -14.20 -23.04 -47.94
C ALA A 272 -13.62 -21.63 -48.05
N THR A 273 -13.56 -21.16 -49.28
CA THR A 273 -12.85 -19.99 -49.78
C THR A 273 -13.61 -18.68 -49.60
N LEU A 274 -12.83 -17.60 -49.51
CA LEU A 274 -13.16 -16.19 -49.71
C LEU A 274 -14.27 -15.95 -50.76
N SER A 275 -15.35 -15.27 -50.35
CA SER A 275 -16.02 -14.19 -51.10
C SER A 275 -17.32 -13.82 -50.39
N SER A 276 -17.69 -12.52 -50.41
CA SER A 276 -18.99 -11.94 -50.04
C SER A 276 -19.09 -11.61 -48.52
N ILE A 277 -19.31 -10.39 -48.02
CA ILE A 277 -19.86 -9.14 -48.56
C ILE A 277 -19.25 -7.99 -47.75
N LEU A 278 -18.58 -7.09 -48.46
CA LEU A 278 -18.39 -5.69 -48.10
C LEU A 278 -19.77 -5.00 -48.28
N LEU A 279 -20.32 -4.36 -47.24
CA LEU A 279 -21.16 -3.15 -47.27
C LEU A 279 -21.90 -3.01 -45.92
N ALA A 280 -21.33 -2.22 -45.00
CA ALA A 280 -22.09 -1.59 -43.92
C ALA A 280 -21.32 -0.37 -43.42
N ALA A 281 -21.22 0.65 -44.28
CA ALA A 281 -20.82 1.98 -43.87
C ALA A 281 -21.78 2.99 -44.50
N THR A 282 -22.20 3.95 -43.69
CA THR A 282 -22.91 5.19 -44.04
C THR A 282 -24.38 5.08 -44.44
N ALA A 283 -25.29 5.38 -43.50
CA ALA A 283 -26.38 6.35 -43.67
C ALA A 283 -27.44 6.19 -42.55
N LEU A 284 -27.37 7.00 -41.49
CA LEU A 284 -28.58 7.56 -40.88
C LEU A 284 -28.23 8.78 -40.03
N LEU A 285 -28.15 9.93 -40.70
CA LEU A 285 -28.40 11.24 -40.13
C LEU A 285 -29.64 11.77 -40.88
N LEU A 286 -30.53 12.41 -40.14
CA LEU A 286 -31.85 12.97 -40.53
C LEU A 286 -33.03 12.01 -40.34
N PHE A 287 -33.58 11.97 -39.12
CA PHE A 287 -34.93 12.46 -38.81
C PHE A 287 -35.11 12.48 -37.28
N LEU A 288 -35.43 13.69 -36.77
CA LEU A 288 -35.72 14.10 -35.38
C LEU A 288 -34.51 14.34 -34.47
#